data_AF-A0A539EDY4-F1
#
_entry.id   AF-A0A539EDY4-F1
#
_cell.length_a   1.000
_cell.length_b   1.000
_cell.length_c   1.000
_cell.angle_alpha   90.00
_cell.angle_beta   90.00
_cell.angle_gamma   90.00
#
_symmetry.space_group_name_H-M   'P 1'
#
loop_
_entity.id
_entity.type
_entity.pdbx_description
1 polymer ?
#
loop_
_entity_poly.entity_id
_entity_poly.type
_entity_poly.pdbx_seq_one_letter_code
_entity_poly.pdbx_strand_id
1 'polypeptide(L)'
;MKLSRIASFSGVVIISLSLISAPLLAADRQSPTAARKGAGLTHTPYIPAAKLKPFLDPKALSLQSAAAVVYDVRDGEVLYAQEADMQTPIASLTKLMTAVVVLERGSSLGDTLQINEADRDRLTRAPGCKWEPK
;
A
#
# COMPACT_ATOMS: atom_id res chain seq x y z
N MET A 1 -5.25 76.87 3.63
CA MET A 1 -6.18 77.53 4.58
C MET A 1 -7.26 76.54 4.97
N LYS A 2 -7.57 76.51 6.27
CA LYS A 2 -8.62 75.71 6.93
C LYS A 2 -9.96 75.78 6.20
N LEU A 3 -10.77 74.73 6.28
CA LEU A 3 -12.09 74.76 6.95
C LEU A 3 -12.76 73.37 6.99
N SER A 4 -13.09 72.96 8.21
CA SER A 4 -13.80 71.77 8.69
C SER A 4 -15.31 71.97 8.78
N ARG A 5 -16.13 70.93 8.53
CA ARG A 5 -17.53 70.75 9.00
C ARG A 5 -17.82 69.23 9.06
N ILE A 6 -17.98 68.57 10.21
CA ILE A 6 -19.13 68.45 11.15
C ILE A 6 -20.39 67.82 10.52
N ALA A 7 -20.71 66.58 10.95
CA ALA A 7 -22.05 66.05 11.26
C ALA A 7 -21.90 64.55 11.65
N SER A 8 -21.70 64.21 12.92
CA SER A 8 -22.75 63.70 13.84
C SER A 8 -23.87 62.90 13.15
N PHE A 9 -23.82 61.58 13.24
CA PHE A 9 -25.01 60.73 13.18
C PHE A 9 -25.19 59.99 14.50
N SER A 10 -26.23 60.44 15.18
CA SER A 10 -26.85 59.84 16.37
C SER A 10 -27.53 58.53 15.99
N GLY A 11 -27.47 57.52 16.85
CA GLY A 11 -28.26 56.29 16.66
C GLY A 11 -27.76 55.08 17.43
N VAL A 12 -27.67 55.19 18.76
CA VAL A 12 -27.64 54.01 19.65
C VAL A 12 -29.09 53.55 19.81
N VAL A 13 -29.40 52.27 19.50
CA VAL A 13 -30.29 51.36 20.26
C VAL A 13 -30.20 49.99 19.57
N ILE A 14 -29.49 49.03 20.16
CA ILE A 14 -29.83 47.61 20.05
C ILE A 14 -29.62 47.00 21.45
N ILE A 15 -30.71 46.87 22.18
CA ILE A 15 -30.83 45.99 23.34
C ILE A 15 -31.64 44.79 22.86
N SER A 16 -31.03 43.61 22.80
CA SER A 16 -31.75 42.37 23.06
C SER A 16 -30.80 41.21 23.38
N LEU A 17 -30.94 40.80 24.62
CA LEU A 17 -30.45 39.59 25.26
C LEU A 17 -31.09 38.35 24.62
N SER A 18 -30.29 37.37 24.19
CA SER A 18 -30.70 35.96 24.19
C SER A 18 -29.50 35.02 24.16
N LEU A 19 -29.37 34.22 25.23
CA LEU A 19 -28.56 33.02 25.27
C LEU A 19 -29.08 32.03 24.22
N ILE A 20 -28.21 31.56 23.33
CA ILE A 20 -28.40 30.31 22.61
C ILE A 20 -27.12 29.49 22.75
N SER A 21 -27.20 28.49 23.61
CA SER A 21 -26.28 27.37 23.69
C SER A 21 -26.20 26.65 22.35
N ALA A 22 -24.98 26.48 21.83
CA ALA A 22 -24.60 25.32 21.03
C ALA A 22 -23.07 25.23 20.94
N PRO A 23 -22.38 24.52 21.86
CA PRO A 23 -21.29 23.68 21.40
C PRO A 23 -21.90 22.38 20.86
N LEU A 24 -21.08 21.58 20.19
CA LEU A 24 -21.35 20.16 19.96
C LEU A 24 -22.23 19.82 18.73
N LEU A 25 -21.69 20.13 17.56
CA LEU A 25 -21.69 19.15 16.47
C LEU A 25 -20.31 19.13 15.79
N ALA A 26 -19.28 18.88 16.60
CA ALA A 26 -18.16 18.11 16.08
C ALA A 26 -18.73 16.74 15.77
N ALA A 27 -19.09 16.52 14.50
CA ALA A 27 -19.31 15.19 13.97
C ALA A 27 -17.99 14.45 14.11
N ASP A 28 -17.82 13.84 15.28
CA ASP A 28 -16.80 12.86 15.57
C ASP A 28 -16.93 11.81 14.46
N ARG A 29 -15.97 11.81 13.54
CA ARG A 29 -15.73 10.62 12.75
C ARG A 29 -15.14 9.61 13.73
N GLN A 30 -16.00 8.99 14.54
CA GLN A 30 -15.76 7.63 14.99
C GLN A 30 -15.69 6.79 13.72
N SER A 31 -14.50 6.73 13.13
CA SER A 31 -14.05 5.48 12.55
C SER A 31 -14.22 4.46 13.67
N PRO A 32 -15.00 3.38 13.47
CA PRO A 32 -14.93 2.27 14.37
C PRO A 32 -13.51 1.71 14.23
N THR A 33 -12.59 2.20 15.07
CA THR A 33 -11.51 1.38 15.60
C THR A 33 -12.17 0.34 16.50
N ALA A 34 -13.00 -0.52 15.88
CA ALA A 34 -13.13 -1.88 16.32
C ALA A 34 -11.70 -2.40 16.25
N ALA A 35 -11.05 -2.38 17.41
CA ALA A 35 -9.84 -3.10 17.69
C ALA A 35 -10.10 -4.50 17.14
N ARG A 36 -9.59 -4.75 15.93
CA ARG A 36 -9.42 -6.09 15.43
C ARG A 36 -8.49 -6.69 16.46
N LYS A 37 -9.06 -7.45 17.40
CA LYS A 37 -8.38 -8.53 18.09
C LYS A 37 -7.79 -9.35 16.96
N GLY A 38 -6.56 -9.03 16.57
CA GLY A 38 -5.75 -9.94 15.80
C GLY A 38 -5.72 -11.18 16.67
N ALA A 39 -6.46 -12.21 16.25
CA ALA A 39 -6.29 -13.53 16.80
C ALA A 39 -4.78 -13.76 16.75
N GLY A 40 -4.16 -13.80 17.93
CA GLY A 40 -2.72 -13.89 18.05
C GLY A 40 -2.28 -15.04 17.17
N LEU A 41 -1.38 -14.76 16.24
CA LEU A 41 -0.64 -15.78 15.52
C LEU A 41 0.21 -16.49 16.58
N THR A 42 -0.40 -17.41 17.33
CA THR A 42 0.31 -18.35 18.19
C THR A 42 1.32 -19.02 17.30
N HIS A 43 2.60 -18.75 17.56
CA HIS A 43 3.72 -19.19 16.75
C HIS A 43 3.61 -20.69 16.46
N THR A 44 3.23 -21.05 15.23
CA THR A 44 3.32 -22.43 14.77
C THR A 44 4.77 -22.86 14.98
N PRO A 45 5.04 -23.99 15.66
CA PRO A 45 6.41 -24.41 15.90
C PRO A 45 7.11 -24.60 14.56
N TYR A 46 8.28 -23.99 14.43
CA TYR A 46 9.11 -24.21 13.26
C TYR A 46 9.52 -25.68 13.14
N ILE A 47 9.32 -26.24 11.95
CA ILE A 47 9.75 -27.58 11.58
C ILE A 47 10.90 -27.42 10.58
N PRO A 48 12.13 -27.84 10.92
CA PRO A 48 13.26 -27.75 10.00
C PRO A 48 13.08 -28.66 8.79
N ALA A 49 13.56 -28.21 7.63
CA ALA A 49 13.52 -28.94 6.37
C ALA A 49 14.09 -30.36 6.46
N ALA A 50 15.18 -30.57 7.20
CA ALA A 50 15.78 -31.89 7.43
C ALA A 50 14.81 -32.94 7.98
N LYS A 51 13.79 -32.53 8.77
CA LYS A 51 12.76 -33.44 9.28
C LYS A 51 11.71 -33.80 8.24
N LEU A 52 11.53 -32.97 7.22
CA LEU A 52 10.54 -33.17 6.17
C LEU A 52 11.08 -34.04 5.04
N LYS A 53 12.38 -33.96 4.73
CA LYS A 53 13.04 -34.69 3.64
C LYS A 53 12.69 -36.19 3.53
N PRO A 54 12.65 -36.98 4.63
CA PRO A 54 12.30 -38.40 4.54
C PRO A 54 10.87 -38.66 4.03
N PHE A 55 9.98 -37.68 4.17
CA PHE A 55 8.57 -37.76 3.78
C PHE A 55 8.29 -37.10 2.42
N LEU A 56 9.29 -36.49 1.80
CA LEU A 56 9.17 -35.87 0.48
C LEU A 56 9.58 -36.86 -0.59
N ASP A 57 8.70 -37.08 -1.58
CA ASP A 57 9.05 -37.74 -2.83
C ASP A 57 9.01 -36.71 -3.96
N PRO A 58 10.16 -36.10 -4.33
CA PRO A 58 10.24 -35.15 -5.42
C PRO A 58 9.74 -35.71 -6.76
N LYS A 59 9.82 -37.03 -6.98
CA LYS A 59 9.41 -37.65 -8.25
C LYS A 59 7.90 -37.82 -8.36
N ALA A 60 7.20 -37.89 -7.24
CA ALA A 60 5.73 -37.91 -7.21
C ALA A 60 5.12 -36.54 -7.53
N LEU A 61 5.89 -35.45 -7.43
CA LEU A 61 5.41 -34.11 -7.70
C LEU A 61 5.45 -33.80 -9.21
N SER A 62 4.29 -33.74 -9.84
CA SER A 62 4.14 -33.38 -11.25
C SER A 62 3.80 -31.89 -11.39
N LEU A 63 4.80 -31.08 -11.74
CA LEU A 63 4.65 -29.65 -12.02
C LEU A 63 4.68 -29.38 -13.52
N GLN A 64 3.82 -28.47 -13.97
CA GLN A 64 3.78 -27.99 -15.36
C GLN A 64 4.67 -26.75 -15.59
N SER A 65 5.28 -26.23 -14.52
CA SER A 65 6.24 -25.13 -14.61
C SER A 65 7.53 -25.59 -15.27
N ALA A 66 8.13 -24.73 -16.09
CA ALA A 66 9.43 -25.00 -16.69
C ALA A 66 10.56 -25.06 -15.65
N ALA A 67 10.47 -24.25 -14.60
CA ALA A 67 11.41 -24.24 -13.47
C ALA A 67 10.66 -23.96 -12.15
N ALA A 68 11.11 -24.57 -11.06
CA ALA A 68 10.56 -24.41 -9.72
C ALA A 68 11.58 -24.73 -8.62
N VAL A 69 11.47 -24.06 -7.47
CA VAL A 69 12.28 -24.33 -6.28
C VAL A 69 11.46 -24.11 -5.01
N VAL A 70 11.64 -25.00 -4.03
CA VAL A 70 11.10 -24.87 -2.67
C VAL A 70 12.25 -25.09 -1.70
N TYR A 71 12.44 -24.16 -0.78
CA TYR A 71 13.48 -24.22 0.23
C TYR A 71 12.96 -23.67 1.56
N ASP A 72 13.61 -24.05 2.66
CA ASP A 72 13.36 -23.46 3.97
C ASP A 72 14.08 -22.11 4.08
N VAL A 73 13.30 -21.06 4.34
CA VAL A 73 13.79 -19.68 4.37
C VAL A 73 14.76 -19.43 5.54
N ARG A 74 14.70 -20.24 6.60
CA ARG A 74 15.52 -20.02 7.81
C ARG A 74 16.95 -20.54 7.67
N ASP A 75 17.13 -21.68 7.01
CA ASP A 75 18.43 -22.36 6.87
C ASP A 75 18.90 -22.46 5.41
N GLY A 76 18.04 -22.14 4.44
CA GLY A 76 18.34 -22.22 3.01
C GLY A 76 18.27 -23.65 2.45
N GLU A 77 17.77 -24.62 3.19
CA GLU A 77 17.75 -26.02 2.77
C GLU A 77 16.72 -26.25 1.66
N VAL A 78 17.19 -26.68 0.49
CA VAL A 78 16.32 -27.01 -0.65
C VAL A 78 15.56 -28.30 -0.38
N LEU A 79 14.23 -28.22 -0.47
CA LEU A 79 13.28 -29.34 -0.33
C LEU A 79 12.87 -29.92 -1.68
N TYR A 80 12.81 -29.08 -2.71
CA TYR A 80 12.47 -29.45 -4.07
C TYR A 80 13.13 -28.50 -5.07
N ALA A 81 13.63 -29.01 -6.18
CA ALA A 81 14.16 -28.22 -7.28
C ALA A 81 13.87 -28.91 -8.62
N GLN A 82 13.45 -28.10 -9.59
CA GLN A 82 13.25 -28.47 -10.98
C GLN A 82 13.85 -27.35 -11.82
N GLU A 83 14.94 -27.62 -12.55
CA GLU A 83 15.63 -26.65 -13.41
C GLU A 83 15.91 -25.29 -12.72
N ALA A 84 16.22 -25.30 -11.41
CA ALA A 84 16.24 -24.10 -10.57
C ALA A 84 17.31 -23.07 -10.98
N ASP A 85 18.42 -23.51 -11.58
CA ASP A 85 19.52 -22.66 -12.03
C ASP A 85 19.39 -22.20 -13.50
N MET A 86 18.31 -22.61 -14.19
CA MET A 86 18.07 -22.26 -15.58
C MET A 86 17.67 -20.78 -15.72
N GLN A 87 18.40 -20.04 -16.56
CA GLN A 87 18.06 -18.64 -16.86
C GLN A 87 16.80 -18.56 -17.74
N THR A 88 15.73 -17.97 -17.21
CA THR A 88 14.46 -17.81 -17.92
C THR A 88 13.85 -16.42 -17.65
N PRO A 89 12.97 -15.90 -18.53
CA PRO A 89 12.26 -14.65 -18.26
C PRO A 89 11.34 -14.79 -17.04
N ILE A 90 11.62 -14.03 -15.98
CA ILE A 90 10.89 -14.10 -14.70
C ILE A 90 9.64 -13.22 -14.64
N ALA A 91 9.37 -12.44 -15.70
CA ALA A 91 8.25 -11.51 -15.82
C ALA A 91 8.12 -10.58 -14.58
N SER A 92 6.92 -10.48 -13.99
CA SER A 92 6.67 -9.57 -12.87
C SER A 92 7.38 -9.94 -11.56
N LEU A 93 8.09 -11.06 -11.47
CA LEU A 93 8.93 -11.37 -10.29
C LEU A 93 10.07 -10.36 -10.11
N THR A 94 10.51 -9.67 -11.17
CA THR A 94 11.50 -8.58 -11.08
C THR A 94 11.08 -7.48 -10.11
N LYS A 95 9.77 -7.29 -9.88
CA LYS A 95 9.25 -6.30 -8.93
C LYS A 95 9.67 -6.59 -7.48
N LEU A 96 9.97 -7.84 -7.12
CA LEU A 96 10.49 -8.18 -5.80
C LEU A 96 11.86 -7.55 -5.58
N MET A 97 12.75 -7.63 -6.57
CA MET A 97 14.06 -6.95 -6.50
C MET A 97 13.89 -5.43 -6.42
N THR A 98 12.96 -4.86 -7.19
CA THR A 98 12.66 -3.42 -7.10
C THR A 98 12.18 -3.04 -5.70
N ALA A 99 11.29 -3.83 -5.09
CA ALA A 99 10.82 -3.57 -3.73
C ALA A 99 11.96 -3.61 -2.72
N VAL A 100 12.83 -4.62 -2.78
CA VAL A 100 14.02 -4.72 -1.91
C VAL A 100 14.90 -3.49 -2.06
N VAL A 101 15.23 -3.08 -3.29
CA VAL A 101 16.08 -1.91 -3.54
C VAL A 101 15.44 -0.60 -3.05
N VAL A 102 14.13 -0.43 -3.19
CA VAL A 102 13.43 0.77 -2.70
C VAL A 102 13.47 0.82 -1.17
N LEU A 103 13.24 -0.31 -0.50
CA LEU A 103 13.29 -0.40 0.97
C LEU A 103 14.72 -0.19 1.49
N GLU A 104 15.74 -0.76 0.84
CA GLU A 104 17.15 -0.57 1.22
C GLU A 104 17.62 0.88 1.06
N ARG A 105 17.06 1.62 0.09
CA ARG A 105 17.34 3.05 -0.09
C ARG A 105 16.71 3.93 0.99
N GLY A 106 15.83 3.39 1.83
CA GLY A 106 15.18 4.11 2.91
C GLY A 106 14.19 5.19 2.44
N SER A 107 13.66 5.08 1.22
CA SER A 107 12.64 6.00 0.72
C SER A 107 11.38 5.92 1.61
N SER A 108 10.83 7.06 1.99
CA SER A 108 9.60 7.09 2.80
C SER A 108 8.41 6.66 1.92
N LEU A 109 7.69 5.63 2.38
CA LEU A 109 6.52 5.12 1.67
C LEU A 109 5.30 6.06 1.76
N GLY A 110 5.39 7.11 2.58
CA GLY A 110 4.38 8.17 2.68
C GLY A 110 4.65 9.36 1.75
N ASP A 111 5.76 9.36 1.02
CA ASP A 111 6.12 10.48 0.16
C ASP A 111 5.19 10.56 -1.05
N THR A 112 4.82 11.79 -1.43
CA THR A 112 4.07 12.01 -2.66
C THR A 112 5.00 11.89 -3.85
N LEU A 113 4.73 10.90 -4.73
CA LEU A 113 5.48 10.71 -5.97
C LEU A 113 4.73 11.35 -7.13
N GLN A 114 5.44 12.17 -7.92
CA GLN A 114 4.92 12.70 -9.17
C GLN A 114 5.02 11.64 -10.26
N ILE A 115 3.90 11.26 -10.86
CA ILE A 115 3.85 10.37 -12.03
C ILE A 115 4.08 11.20 -13.28
N ASN A 116 5.17 10.94 -13.99
CA ASN A 116 5.50 11.64 -15.22
C ASN A 116 4.88 10.96 -16.44
N GLU A 117 4.90 11.65 -17.58
CA GLU A 117 4.40 11.09 -18.84
C GLU A 117 5.14 9.82 -19.26
N ALA A 118 6.43 9.71 -18.94
CA ALA A 118 7.26 8.55 -19.24
C ALA A 118 6.85 7.28 -18.46
N ASP A 119 6.18 7.43 -17.31
CA ASP A 119 5.77 6.30 -16.46
C ASP A 119 4.46 5.68 -16.94
N ARG A 120 3.69 6.39 -17.78
CA ARG A 120 2.46 5.89 -18.36
C ARG A 120 2.76 4.95 -19.50
N ASP A 121 2.32 3.70 -19.36
CA ASP A 121 2.28 2.77 -20.48
C ASP A 121 1.31 3.28 -21.55
N ARG A 122 1.84 3.61 -22.72
CA ARG A 122 1.12 4.12 -23.88
C ARG A 122 0.92 3.05 -24.95
N LEU A 123 1.28 1.79 -24.67
CA LEU A 123 0.99 0.69 -25.58
C LEU A 123 -0.54 0.53 -25.64
N THR A 124 -1.13 1.17 -26.65
CA THR A 124 -2.47 0.87 -27.11
C THR A 124 -2.51 -0.62 -27.33
N ARG A 125 -3.25 -1.29 -26.45
CA ARG A 125 -3.48 -2.71 -26.40
C ARG A 125 -3.59 -3.27 -27.84
N ALA A 126 -3.03 -4.45 -28.07
CA ALA A 126 -3.13 -5.25 -29.29
C ALA A 126 -4.46 -5.06 -30.07
N PRO A 127 -4.47 -5.21 -31.41
CA PRO A 127 -5.67 -4.96 -32.24
C PRO A 127 -6.88 -5.68 -31.63
N GLY A 128 -7.81 -4.89 -31.07
CA GLY A 128 -8.90 -5.39 -30.23
C GLY A 128 -9.18 -4.53 -29.00
N CYS A 129 -8.33 -3.55 -28.70
CA CYS A 129 -8.47 -2.86 -27.45
C CYS A 129 -8.13 -1.37 -27.57
N LYS A 130 -9.17 -0.59 -27.87
CA LYS A 130 -9.09 0.85 -28.06
C LYS A 130 -9.20 1.58 -26.73
N TRP A 131 -8.30 2.52 -26.52
CA TRP A 131 -8.42 3.61 -25.57
C TRP A 131 -8.51 4.88 -26.42
N GLU A 132 -9.67 5.55 -26.42
CA GLU A 132 -9.87 6.84 -27.09
C GLU A 132 -9.66 7.95 -26.03
N PRO A 133 -8.57 8.74 -26.12
CA PRO A 133 -8.43 9.95 -25.34
C PRO A 133 -9.28 11.08 -25.98
N LYS A 134 -9.91 11.92 -25.15
CA LYS A 134 -10.50 13.20 -25.57
C LYS A 134 -9.44 14.27 -25.77
#